data_AF-A0A0B2SKK8-F1
#
_entry.id   AF-A0A0B2SKK8-F1
#
_cell.length_a   1.000
_cell.length_b   1.000
_cell.length_c   1.000
_cell.angle_alpha   90.00
_cell.angle_beta   90.00
_cell.angle_gamma   90.00
#
_symmetry.space_group_name_H-M   'P 1'
#
loop_
_entity.id
_entity.type
_entity.pdbx_description
1 polymer ?
#
loop_
_entity_poly.entity_id
_entity_poly.type
_entity_poly.pdbx_seq_one_letter_code
_entity_poly.pdbx_strand_id
1 'polypeptide(L)'
;MCTAMGTLMVETYATAYFKKHHHSQVQTTYVEKEESGDVHLHTHATHEKESGHEGHVHLHTHATHGHAHGHVPTDDDQSSELLRHRVISQVLEVGIIVHSIIIGISLGASESPKTIRPLMAALIFHQFFEGMGLGSCITQANFKKLSITLMGLFFALTTPMGIGIGIGITKVYDENSPTALIVEGIFNAASAGILIYMALVDLLAADFMNPRMQKSGSLRLGANLSLLLGAGCMSLLAKWA
;
A
#
# COMPACT_ATOMS: atom_id res chain seq x y z
N MET A 1 -2.06 0.58 -15.53
CA MET A 1 -2.54 -0.14 -14.33
C MET A 1 -2.35 -1.65 -14.44
N CYS A 2 -2.89 -2.33 -15.46
CA CYS A 2 -2.75 -3.79 -15.62
C CYS A 2 -1.30 -4.30 -15.58
N THR A 3 -0.36 -3.60 -16.24
CA THR A 3 1.07 -3.92 -16.20
C THR A 3 1.65 -3.82 -14.80
N ALA A 4 1.35 -2.75 -14.05
CA ALA A 4 1.81 -2.58 -12.68
C ALA A 4 1.24 -3.63 -11.73
N MET A 5 -0.03 -3.99 -11.88
CA MET A 5 -0.64 -5.10 -11.14
C MET A 5 0.07 -6.42 -11.47
N GLY A 6 0.31 -6.71 -12.75
CA GLY A 6 1.05 -7.88 -13.18
C GLY A 6 2.46 -7.95 -12.59
N THR A 7 3.19 -6.82 -12.58
CA THR A 7 4.50 -6.73 -11.94
C THR A 7 4.42 -7.03 -10.45
N LEU A 8 3.45 -6.45 -9.73
CA LEU A 8 3.23 -6.73 -8.30
C LEU A 8 2.94 -8.20 -8.03
N MET A 9 2.12 -8.83 -8.88
CA MET A 9 1.85 -10.27 -8.77
C MET A 9 3.15 -11.06 -8.91
N VAL A 10 3.92 -10.82 -9.99
CA VAL A 10 5.19 -11.50 -10.26
C VAL A 10 6.18 -11.30 -9.10
N GLU A 11 6.33 -10.07 -8.63
CA GLU A 11 7.20 -9.73 -7.50
C GLU A 11 6.77 -10.46 -6.21
N THR A 12 5.48 -10.49 -5.92
CA THR A 12 4.95 -11.24 -4.77
C THR A 12 5.22 -12.75 -4.89
N TYR A 13 5.10 -13.31 -6.08
CA TYR A 13 5.42 -14.73 -6.32
C TYR A 13 6.91 -15.01 -6.14
N ALA A 14 7.76 -14.18 -6.73
CA ALA A 14 9.22 -14.27 -6.62
C ALA A 14 9.66 -14.15 -5.16
N THR A 15 9.19 -13.13 -4.44
CA THR A 15 9.55 -12.89 -3.03
C THR A 15 9.21 -14.07 -2.14
N ALA A 16 8.01 -14.66 -2.26
CA ALA A 16 7.69 -15.84 -1.43
C ALA A 16 8.53 -17.06 -1.81
N TYR A 17 8.82 -17.24 -3.10
CA TYR A 17 9.65 -18.35 -3.57
C TYR A 17 11.05 -18.25 -2.95
N PHE A 18 11.70 -17.10 -3.07
CA PHE A 18 13.02 -16.87 -2.47
C PHE A 18 12.99 -16.99 -0.95
N LYS A 19 11.97 -16.43 -0.28
CA LYS A 19 11.83 -16.54 1.18
C LYS A 19 11.69 -17.99 1.64
N LYS A 20 10.94 -18.82 0.91
CA LYS A 20 10.81 -20.26 1.18
C LYS A 20 12.14 -20.99 0.95
N HIS A 21 12.86 -20.65 -0.11
CA HIS A 21 14.13 -21.30 -0.46
C HIS A 21 15.25 -20.96 0.54
N HIS A 22 15.34 -19.69 0.97
CA HIS A 22 16.29 -19.27 2.02
C HIS A 22 15.99 -19.92 3.37
N HIS A 23 14.72 -19.98 3.79
CA HIS A 23 14.36 -20.70 5.03
C HIS A 23 14.71 -22.19 4.95
N SER A 24 14.52 -22.81 3.79
CA SER A 24 14.83 -24.24 3.59
C SER A 24 16.34 -24.49 3.66
N GLN A 25 17.16 -23.66 2.99
CA GLN A 25 18.63 -23.78 3.05
C GLN A 25 19.17 -23.58 4.47
N VAL A 26 18.70 -22.55 5.18
CA VAL A 26 19.12 -22.27 6.55
C VAL A 26 18.75 -23.46 7.47
N GLN A 27 17.56 -24.02 7.33
CA GLN A 27 17.13 -25.16 8.14
C GLN A 27 17.92 -26.44 7.82
N THR A 28 18.24 -26.70 6.56
CA THR A 28 19.09 -27.85 6.16
C THR A 28 20.51 -27.71 6.74
N THR A 29 21.09 -26.51 6.73
CA THR A 29 22.43 -26.26 7.31
C THR A 29 22.47 -26.50 8.83
N TYR A 30 21.40 -26.18 9.57
CA TYR A 30 21.34 -26.48 11.01
C TYR A 30 21.22 -27.97 11.29
N VAL A 31 20.37 -28.69 10.54
CA VAL A 31 20.18 -30.14 10.70
C VAL A 31 21.45 -30.92 10.35
N GLU A 32 22.14 -30.53 9.27
CA GLU A 32 23.41 -31.15 8.88
C GLU A 32 24.52 -30.92 9.93
N LYS A 33 24.46 -29.79 10.65
CA LYS A 33 25.38 -29.46 11.75
C LYS A 33 25.06 -30.17 13.07
N GLU A 34 23.80 -30.57 13.29
CA GLU A 34 23.40 -31.42 14.42
C GLU A 34 23.65 -32.92 14.16
N GLU A 35 23.48 -33.40 12.92
CA GLU A 35 23.78 -34.78 12.55
C GLU A 35 25.28 -35.06 12.39
N SER A 36 26.08 -34.07 11.96
CA SER A 36 27.55 -34.14 11.94
C SER A 36 28.10 -33.82 13.33
N GLY A 37 27.82 -34.70 14.31
CA GLY A 37 28.27 -34.56 15.68
C GLY A 37 29.80 -34.47 15.80
N ASP A 38 30.31 -33.27 16.05
CA ASP A 38 31.64 -33.05 16.63
C ASP A 38 31.47 -32.20 17.89
N VAL A 39 31.31 -32.90 19.02
CA VAL A 39 31.30 -32.31 20.36
C VAL A 39 32.75 -32.02 20.73
N HIS A 40 33.23 -30.81 20.44
CA HIS A 40 34.46 -30.32 21.05
C HIS A 40 34.17 -29.23 22.08
N LEU A 41 33.82 -29.68 23.28
CA LEU A 41 33.78 -28.86 24.48
C LEU A 41 35.22 -28.55 24.91
N HIS A 42 35.79 -27.44 24.44
CA HIS A 42 36.99 -26.88 25.06
C HIS A 42 36.61 -25.84 26.11
N THR A 43 36.38 -26.32 27.33
CA THR A 43 36.55 -25.52 28.55
C THR A 43 38.05 -25.37 28.78
N HIS A 44 38.65 -24.23 28.40
CA HIS A 44 40.05 -23.97 28.71
C HIS A 44 40.18 -23.25 30.05
N ALA A 45 40.69 -24.00 31.02
CA ALA A 45 41.14 -23.55 32.32
C ALA A 45 42.31 -22.57 32.21
N THR A 46 42.35 -21.64 33.16
CA THR A 46 43.42 -20.69 33.45
C THR A 46 44.74 -21.39 33.78
N HIS A 47 45.85 -20.97 33.16
CA HIS A 47 47.14 -20.89 33.85
C HIS A 47 48.14 -20.00 33.11
N GLU A 48 48.80 -19.14 33.89
CA GLU A 48 49.82 -18.16 33.54
C GLU A 48 51.17 -18.80 33.17
N LYS A 49 51.93 -18.19 32.24
CA LYS A 49 53.34 -17.79 32.45
C LYS A 49 53.91 -16.93 31.31
N GLU A 50 54.75 -15.98 31.73
CA GLU A 50 55.45 -14.93 30.99
C GLU A 50 56.44 -15.41 29.91
N SER A 51 56.68 -14.57 28.89
CA SER A 51 58.00 -14.02 28.53
C SER A 51 58.10 -13.63 27.04
N GLY A 52 58.26 -12.32 26.77
CA GLY A 52 59.33 -11.84 25.88
C GLY A 52 59.02 -11.49 24.41
N HIS A 53 59.24 -10.21 24.13
CA HIS A 53 59.65 -9.57 22.87
C HIS A 53 58.61 -9.05 21.87
N GLU A 54 58.87 -7.79 21.52
CA GLU A 54 58.05 -6.82 20.82
C GLU A 54 58.09 -6.96 19.30
N GLY A 55 57.00 -6.52 18.68
CA GLY A 55 56.99 -6.04 17.30
C GLY A 55 56.25 -6.95 16.33
N HIS A 56 54.93 -6.79 16.22
CA HIS A 56 54.25 -6.93 14.92
C HIS A 56 52.84 -6.31 14.94
N VAL A 57 52.50 -5.70 13.81
CA VAL A 57 51.36 -4.80 13.53
C VAL A 57 50.00 -5.46 13.85
N HIS A 58 49.22 -4.83 14.74
CA HIS A 58 47.90 -5.33 15.16
C HIS A 58 46.80 -4.87 14.17
N LEU A 59 46.50 -5.72 13.19
CA LEU A 59 45.28 -5.61 12.39
C LEU A 59 44.12 -6.22 13.19
N HIS A 60 43.30 -5.37 13.83
CA HIS A 60 42.05 -5.79 14.47
C HIS A 60 41.02 -6.20 13.41
N THR A 61 40.92 -7.49 13.11
CA THR A 61 39.73 -8.06 12.45
C THR A 61 38.75 -8.47 13.55
N HIS A 62 37.71 -7.66 13.76
CA HIS A 62 36.60 -8.04 14.63
C HIS A 62 35.76 -9.12 13.94
N ALA A 63 35.89 -10.36 14.40
CA ALA A 63 34.88 -11.39 14.14
C ALA A 63 33.62 -11.05 14.96
N THR A 64 32.63 -10.43 14.31
CA THR A 64 31.33 -10.18 14.94
C THR A 64 30.50 -11.45 14.89
N HIS A 65 30.39 -12.09 16.06
CA HIS A 65 29.50 -13.21 16.32
C HIS A 65 28.03 -12.74 16.18
N GLY A 66 27.46 -12.91 14.99
CA GLY A 66 26.08 -12.54 14.68
C GLY A 66 25.07 -13.50 15.30
N HIS A 67 24.71 -13.26 16.56
CA HIS A 67 23.50 -13.85 17.15
C HIS A 67 22.26 -13.15 16.57
N ALA A 68 21.48 -13.88 15.77
CA ALA A 68 20.18 -13.45 15.28
C ALA A 68 19.19 -13.40 16.44
N HIS A 69 19.07 -12.24 17.09
CA HIS A 69 17.97 -11.94 17.99
C HIS A 69 16.77 -11.51 17.16
N GLY A 70 15.60 -12.08 17.47
CA GLY A 70 14.32 -11.62 16.95
C GLY A 70 14.19 -10.12 17.21
N HIS A 71 13.88 -9.38 16.15
CA HIS A 71 13.59 -7.94 16.20
C HIS A 71 12.42 -7.71 17.14
N VAL A 72 12.70 -7.26 18.36
CA VAL A 72 11.68 -6.65 19.22
C VAL A 72 11.46 -5.26 18.64
N PRO A 73 10.28 -4.93 18.12
CA PRO A 73 10.01 -3.61 17.57
C PRO A 73 10.25 -2.59 18.68
N THR A 74 11.17 -1.65 18.46
CA THR A 74 11.34 -0.52 19.38
C THR A 74 10.14 0.42 19.27
N ASP A 75 9.87 1.21 20.31
CA ASP A 75 8.77 2.20 20.29
C ASP A 75 8.90 3.20 19.12
N ASP A 76 10.13 3.45 18.66
CA ASP A 76 10.43 4.27 17.48
C ASP A 76 9.95 3.62 16.15
N ASP A 77 9.99 2.29 16.05
CA ASP A 77 9.59 1.55 14.83
C ASP A 77 8.05 1.52 14.70
N GLN A 78 7.34 1.33 15.81
CA GLN A 78 5.87 1.36 15.85
C GLN A 78 5.31 2.76 15.59
N SER A 79 5.94 3.79 16.17
CA SER A 79 5.52 5.18 15.94
C SER A 79 5.74 5.60 14.49
N SER A 80 6.85 5.19 13.87
CA SER A 80 7.15 5.44 12.45
C SER A 80 6.13 4.79 11.51
N GLU A 81 5.77 3.53 11.75
CA GLU A 81 4.73 2.85 10.97
C GLU A 81 3.37 3.53 11.12
N LEU A 82 2.95 3.92 12.33
CA LEU A 82 1.69 4.66 12.53
C LEU A 82 1.67 6.01 11.81
N LEU A 83 2.80 6.73 11.82
CA LEU A 83 2.95 7.97 11.06
C LEU A 83 2.81 7.72 9.55
N ARG A 84 3.39 6.63 9.03
CA ARG A 84 3.25 6.24 7.63
C ARG A 84 1.78 6.00 7.25
N HIS A 85 1.05 5.18 8.02
CA HIS A 85 -0.37 4.93 7.75
C HIS A 85 -1.22 6.20 7.83
N ARG A 86 -0.89 7.11 8.77
CA ARG A 86 -1.54 8.42 8.88
C ARG A 86 -1.30 9.30 7.65
N VAL A 87 -0.07 9.37 7.16
CA VAL A 87 0.27 10.11 5.93
C VAL A 87 -0.46 9.50 4.73
N ILE A 88 -0.39 8.19 4.56
CA ILE A 88 -1.09 7.46 3.49
C ILE A 88 -2.58 7.78 3.50
N SER A 89 -3.23 7.68 4.67
CA SER A 89 -4.66 7.94 4.80
C SER A 89 -5.04 9.40 4.49
N GLN A 90 -4.20 10.37 4.86
CA GLN A 90 -4.44 11.79 4.57
C GLN A 90 -4.22 12.13 3.09
N VAL A 91 -3.15 11.60 2.48
CA VAL A 91 -2.88 11.80 1.04
C VAL A 91 -3.98 11.15 0.20
N LEU A 92 -4.42 9.95 0.58
CA LEU A 92 -5.54 9.27 -0.07
C LEU A 92 -6.83 10.09 0.03
N GLU A 93 -7.15 10.61 1.22
CA GLU A 93 -8.34 11.45 1.42
C GLU A 93 -8.31 12.71 0.56
N VAL A 94 -7.19 13.43 0.52
CA VAL A 94 -7.04 14.64 -0.33
C VAL A 94 -7.20 14.27 -1.81
N GLY A 95 -6.61 13.16 -2.25
CA GLY A 95 -6.76 12.64 -3.60
C GLY A 95 -8.23 12.38 -3.95
N ILE A 96 -8.96 11.70 -3.06
CA ILE A 96 -10.39 11.39 -3.22
C ILE A 96 -11.21 12.69 -3.24
N ILE A 97 -10.93 13.66 -2.37
CA ILE A 97 -11.65 14.93 -2.34
C ILE A 97 -11.53 15.65 -3.68
N VAL A 98 -10.30 15.81 -4.19
CA VAL A 98 -10.06 16.49 -5.47
C VAL A 98 -10.75 15.74 -6.61
N HIS A 99 -10.61 14.41 -6.67
CA HIS A 99 -11.26 13.58 -7.69
C HIS A 99 -12.78 13.74 -7.69
N SER A 100 -13.38 13.66 -6.50
CA SER A 100 -14.82 13.66 -6.28
C SER A 100 -15.45 15.02 -6.60
N ILE A 101 -14.76 16.14 -6.34
CA ILE A 101 -15.25 17.48 -6.73
C ILE A 101 -15.32 17.59 -8.24
N ILE A 102 -14.25 17.22 -8.95
CA ILE A 102 -14.18 17.38 -10.41
C ILE A 102 -15.26 16.53 -11.09
N ILE A 103 -15.35 15.24 -10.74
CA ILE A 103 -16.39 14.37 -11.28
C ILE A 103 -17.79 14.87 -10.89
N GLY A 104 -17.98 15.34 -9.67
CA GLY A 104 -19.26 15.89 -9.20
C GLY A 104 -19.69 17.11 -10.02
N ILE A 105 -18.78 18.04 -10.28
CA ILE A 105 -19.05 19.23 -11.11
C ILE A 105 -19.43 18.83 -12.53
N SER A 106 -18.66 17.94 -13.16
CA SER A 106 -18.95 17.46 -14.52
C SER A 106 -20.31 16.76 -14.59
N LEU A 107 -20.63 15.89 -13.60
CA LEU A 107 -21.94 15.23 -13.54
C LEU A 107 -23.10 16.23 -13.33
N GLY A 108 -22.90 17.25 -12.49
CA GLY A 108 -23.91 18.27 -12.21
C GLY A 108 -24.12 19.27 -13.35
N ALA A 109 -23.08 19.50 -14.16
CA ALA A 109 -23.15 20.33 -15.36
C ALA A 109 -23.84 19.60 -16.54
N SER A 110 -23.89 18.27 -16.51
CA SER A 110 -24.48 17.49 -17.60
C SER A 110 -25.99 17.72 -17.73
N GLU A 111 -26.45 18.02 -18.95
CA GLU A 111 -27.86 18.31 -19.23
C GLU A 111 -28.66 17.11 -19.76
N SER A 112 -28.00 15.98 -20.06
CA SER A 112 -28.63 14.80 -20.69
C SER A 112 -29.04 13.74 -19.66
N PRO A 113 -30.35 13.50 -19.42
CA PRO A 113 -30.79 12.45 -18.50
C PRO A 113 -30.37 11.03 -18.92
N LYS A 114 -30.09 10.81 -20.21
CA LYS A 114 -29.61 9.53 -20.75
C LYS A 114 -28.15 9.25 -20.35
N THR A 115 -27.39 10.30 -20.05
CA THR A 115 -25.99 10.25 -19.62
C THR A 115 -25.89 10.26 -18.09
N ILE A 116 -26.70 11.09 -17.43
CA ILE A 116 -26.70 11.22 -15.96
C ILE A 116 -27.12 9.92 -15.26
N ARG A 117 -28.14 9.20 -15.75
CA ARG A 117 -28.67 8.02 -15.05
C ARG A 117 -27.64 6.87 -14.96
N PRO A 118 -26.98 6.44 -16.06
CA PRO A 118 -25.92 5.45 -15.98
C PRO A 118 -24.72 5.94 -15.18
N LEU A 119 -24.26 7.19 -15.40
CA LEU A 119 -23.14 7.76 -14.66
C LEU A 119 -23.38 7.80 -13.16
N MET A 120 -24.58 8.17 -12.73
CA MET A 120 -24.91 8.22 -11.30
C MET A 120 -24.94 6.82 -10.67
N ALA A 121 -25.46 5.81 -11.39
CA ALA A 121 -25.39 4.44 -10.92
C ALA A 121 -23.94 3.92 -10.86
N ALA A 122 -23.12 4.21 -11.87
CA ALA A 122 -21.69 3.87 -11.87
C ALA A 122 -20.95 4.56 -10.71
N LEU A 123 -21.23 5.84 -10.47
CA LEU A 123 -20.61 6.64 -9.42
C LEU A 123 -20.95 6.11 -8.02
N ILE A 124 -22.19 5.67 -7.77
CA ILE A 124 -22.57 5.07 -6.48
C ILE A 124 -21.72 3.83 -6.18
N PHE A 125 -21.55 2.94 -7.16
CA PHE A 125 -20.72 1.75 -6.98
C PHE A 125 -19.24 2.10 -6.85
N HIS A 126 -18.75 3.05 -7.64
CA HIS A 126 -17.37 3.54 -7.56
C HIS A 126 -17.06 4.11 -6.18
N GLN A 127 -17.93 5.01 -5.69
CA GLN A 127 -17.83 5.64 -4.38
C GLN A 127 -17.91 4.60 -3.25
N PHE A 128 -18.73 3.55 -3.40
CA PHE A 128 -18.78 2.47 -2.41
C PHE A 128 -17.42 1.78 -2.23
N PHE A 129 -16.73 1.45 -3.32
CA PHE A 129 -15.41 0.82 -3.24
C PHE A 129 -14.31 1.78 -2.78
N GLU A 130 -14.34 3.04 -3.23
CA GLU A 130 -13.42 4.07 -2.72
C GLU A 130 -13.59 4.28 -1.21
N GLY A 131 -14.83 4.29 -0.72
CA GLY A 131 -15.14 4.43 0.70
C GLY A 131 -14.64 3.26 1.55
N MET A 132 -14.74 2.03 1.04
CA MET A 132 -14.15 0.86 1.71
C MET A 132 -12.61 0.95 1.76
N GLY A 133 -11.97 1.41 0.68
CA GLY A 133 -10.52 1.63 0.63
C GLY A 133 -10.05 2.68 1.64
N LEU A 134 -10.72 3.83 1.67
CA LEU A 134 -10.45 4.89 2.65
C LEU A 134 -10.69 4.40 4.08
N GLY A 135 -11.78 3.67 4.32
CA GLY A 135 -12.10 3.08 5.62
C GLY A 135 -10.99 2.16 6.13
N SER A 136 -10.45 1.30 5.27
CA SER A 136 -9.30 0.45 5.61
C SER A 136 -8.09 1.29 6.06
N CYS A 137 -7.74 2.34 5.31
CA CYS A 137 -6.61 3.22 5.65
C CYS A 137 -6.81 3.94 6.99
N ILE A 138 -8.03 4.45 7.24
CA ILE A 138 -8.38 5.12 8.49
C ILE A 138 -8.24 4.17 9.68
N THR A 139 -8.67 2.91 9.54
CA THR A 139 -8.54 1.92 10.62
C THR A 139 -7.09 1.60 10.95
N GLN A 140 -6.21 1.59 9.96
CA GLN A 140 -4.76 1.35 10.15
C GLN A 140 -4.04 2.56 10.76
N ALA A 141 -4.48 3.79 10.44
CA ALA A 141 -3.87 5.03 10.91
C ALA A 141 -4.20 5.42 12.36
N ASN A 142 -5.10 4.69 13.03
CA ASN A 142 -5.49 4.86 14.44
C ASN A 142 -5.74 6.34 14.83
N PHE A 143 -6.60 7.00 14.05
CA PHE A 143 -6.97 8.40 14.29
C PHE A 143 -7.88 8.57 15.51
N LYS A 144 -7.87 9.78 16.08
CA LYS A 144 -8.87 10.16 17.09
C LYS A 144 -10.27 10.17 16.45
N LYS A 145 -11.31 9.83 17.23
CA LYS A 145 -12.71 9.77 16.77
C LYS A 145 -13.14 11.00 15.96
N LEU A 146 -12.77 12.20 16.40
CA LEU A 146 -13.09 13.44 15.69
C LEU A 146 -12.52 13.47 14.27
N SER A 147 -11.26 13.06 14.10
CA SER A 147 -10.63 13.00 12.78
C SER A 147 -11.33 11.97 11.90
N ILE A 148 -11.64 10.77 12.42
CA ILE A 148 -12.41 9.76 11.67
C ILE A 148 -13.75 10.31 11.20
N THR A 149 -14.48 11.00 12.09
CA THR A 149 -15.78 11.61 11.75
C THR A 149 -15.64 12.72 10.70
N LEU A 150 -14.65 13.60 10.82
CA LEU A 150 -14.40 14.65 9.84
C LEU A 150 -14.03 14.07 8.48
N MET A 151 -13.20 13.03 8.46
CA MET A 151 -12.82 12.36 7.21
C MET A 151 -14.02 11.71 6.51
N GLY A 152 -14.86 11.01 7.28
CA GLY A 152 -16.11 10.45 6.76
C GLY A 152 -17.07 11.53 6.26
N LEU A 153 -17.11 12.69 6.93
CA LEU A 153 -17.95 13.82 6.52
C LEU A 153 -17.48 14.44 5.21
N PHE A 154 -16.16 14.68 5.06
CA PHE A 154 -15.61 15.18 3.81
C PHE A 154 -15.87 14.21 2.66
N PHE A 155 -15.61 12.91 2.86
CA PHE A 155 -15.92 11.87 1.88
C PHE A 155 -17.39 11.90 1.43
N ALA A 156 -18.34 12.01 2.38
CA ALA A 156 -19.77 11.97 2.07
C ALA A 156 -20.28 13.26 1.41
N LEU A 157 -19.76 14.43 1.79
CA LEU A 157 -20.27 15.73 1.32
C LEU A 157 -19.62 16.22 0.03
N THR A 158 -18.41 15.75 -0.29
CA THR A 158 -17.64 16.30 -1.40
C THR A 158 -18.33 16.08 -2.75
N THR A 159 -18.81 14.87 -3.03
CA THR A 159 -19.49 14.57 -4.30
C THR A 159 -20.83 15.33 -4.44
N PRO A 160 -21.75 15.32 -3.45
CA PRO A 160 -22.96 16.14 -3.53
C PRO A 160 -22.69 17.64 -3.67
N MET A 161 -21.65 18.15 -3.00
CA MET A 161 -21.23 19.54 -3.13
C MET A 161 -20.74 19.84 -4.55
N GLY A 162 -19.92 18.96 -5.15
CA GLY A 162 -19.49 19.07 -6.54
C GLY A 162 -20.68 19.10 -7.51
N ILE A 163 -21.65 18.19 -7.33
CA ILE A 163 -22.88 18.17 -8.13
C ILE A 163 -23.67 19.47 -7.99
N GLY A 164 -23.84 19.97 -6.77
CA GLY A 164 -24.53 21.24 -6.52
C GLY A 164 -23.85 22.43 -7.18
N ILE A 165 -22.51 22.48 -7.15
CA ILE A 165 -21.72 23.49 -7.86
C ILE A 165 -21.93 23.35 -9.37
N GLY A 166 -21.83 22.12 -9.92
CA GLY A 166 -22.05 21.83 -11.33
C GLY A 166 -23.40 22.35 -11.83
N ILE A 167 -24.49 22.06 -11.11
CA ILE A 167 -25.85 22.55 -11.40
C ILE A 167 -25.91 24.09 -11.33
N GLY A 168 -25.21 24.70 -10.37
CA GLY A 168 -25.20 26.15 -10.19
C GLY A 168 -24.50 26.90 -11.32
N ILE A 169 -23.47 26.29 -11.93
CA ILE A 169 -22.67 26.91 -12.99
C ILE A 169 -23.09 26.49 -14.41
N THR A 170 -24.05 25.56 -14.58
CA THR A 170 -24.47 25.04 -15.90
C THR A 170 -24.78 26.12 -16.94
N LYS A 171 -25.26 27.30 -16.53
CA LYS A 171 -25.59 28.41 -17.45
C LYS A 171 -24.37 29.14 -18.03
N VAL A 172 -23.21 29.03 -17.39
CA VAL A 172 -21.97 29.73 -17.76
C VAL A 172 -20.82 28.77 -18.07
N TYR A 173 -20.92 27.54 -17.60
CA TYR A 173 -19.96 26.47 -17.83
C TYR A 173 -20.45 25.59 -18.98
N ASP A 174 -19.74 25.64 -20.11
CA ASP A 174 -19.92 24.69 -21.21
C ASP A 174 -18.95 23.53 -21.03
N GLU A 175 -19.48 22.38 -20.62
CA GLU A 175 -18.73 21.14 -20.42
C GLU A 175 -18.04 20.63 -21.69
N ASN A 176 -18.50 21.06 -22.88
CA ASN A 176 -17.92 20.67 -24.17
C ASN A 176 -16.87 21.66 -24.68
N SER A 177 -16.61 22.75 -23.95
CA SER A 177 -15.61 23.74 -24.33
C SER A 177 -14.19 23.16 -24.24
N PRO A 178 -13.30 23.42 -25.20
CA PRO A 178 -11.92 22.94 -25.16
C PRO A 178 -11.19 23.33 -23.87
N THR A 179 -11.43 24.54 -23.34
CA THR A 179 -10.82 25.00 -22.09
C THR A 179 -11.32 24.19 -20.89
N ALA A 180 -12.61 23.88 -20.84
CA ALA A 180 -13.22 23.08 -19.77
C ALA A 180 -12.62 21.67 -19.75
N LEU A 181 -12.58 21.02 -20.92
CA LEU A 181 -12.02 19.68 -21.09
C LEU A 181 -10.51 19.62 -20.78
N ILE A 182 -9.73 20.64 -21.12
CA ILE A 182 -8.29 20.70 -20.79
C ILE A 182 -8.10 20.81 -19.27
N VAL A 183 -8.83 21.72 -18.62
CA VAL A 183 -8.72 21.92 -17.17
C VAL A 183 -9.15 20.66 -16.43
N GLU A 184 -10.33 20.12 -16.76
CA GLU A 184 -10.83 18.86 -16.21
C GLU A 184 -9.83 17.72 -16.43
N GLY A 185 -9.30 17.58 -17.65
CA GLY A 185 -8.32 16.55 -17.98
C GLY A 185 -7.03 16.64 -17.17
N ILE A 186 -6.51 17.85 -16.94
CA ILE A 186 -5.31 18.07 -16.11
C ILE A 186 -5.58 17.67 -14.65
N PHE A 187 -6.67 18.15 -14.07
CA PHE A 187 -7.00 17.83 -12.68
C PHE A 187 -7.34 16.34 -12.48
N ASN A 188 -8.05 15.73 -13.43
CA ASN A 188 -8.34 14.30 -13.41
C ASN A 188 -7.07 13.46 -13.58
N ALA A 189 -6.15 13.83 -14.47
CA ALA A 189 -4.89 13.12 -14.64
C ALA A 189 -4.00 13.22 -13.39
N ALA A 190 -3.90 14.42 -12.79
CA ALA A 190 -3.13 14.62 -11.57
C ALA A 190 -3.71 13.83 -10.39
N SER A 191 -5.03 13.92 -10.18
CA SER A 191 -5.73 13.19 -9.12
C SER A 191 -5.65 11.67 -9.32
N ALA A 192 -5.94 11.17 -10.52
CA ALA A 192 -5.82 9.75 -10.85
C ALA A 192 -4.39 9.25 -10.67
N GLY A 193 -3.37 10.03 -11.05
CA GLY A 193 -1.97 9.67 -10.84
C GLY A 193 -1.64 9.43 -9.36
N ILE A 194 -2.08 10.33 -8.48
CA ILE A 194 -1.90 10.18 -7.03
C ILE A 194 -2.66 8.96 -6.53
N LEU A 195 -3.94 8.82 -6.86
CA LEU A 195 -4.76 7.69 -6.40
C LEU A 195 -4.23 6.34 -6.88
N ILE A 196 -3.70 6.27 -8.11
CA ILE A 196 -3.06 5.06 -8.65
C ILE A 196 -1.77 4.74 -7.90
N TYR A 197 -0.93 5.73 -7.60
CA TYR A 197 0.29 5.54 -6.81
C TYR A 197 -0.06 5.03 -5.40
N MET A 198 -1.00 5.69 -4.72
CA MET A 198 -1.45 5.27 -3.39
C MET A 198 -2.00 3.84 -3.42
N ALA A 199 -2.85 3.50 -4.39
CA ALA A 199 -3.44 2.18 -4.50
C ALA A 199 -2.39 1.08 -4.79
N LEU A 200 -1.47 1.31 -5.71
CA LEU A 200 -0.49 0.29 -6.11
C LEU A 200 0.66 0.16 -5.11
N VAL A 201 1.27 1.28 -4.74
CA VAL A 201 2.52 1.29 -3.96
C VAL A 201 2.22 1.26 -2.47
N ASP A 202 1.40 2.19 -1.99
CA ASP A 202 1.20 2.35 -0.54
C ASP A 202 0.19 1.38 0.06
N LEU A 203 -0.75 0.86 -0.74
CA LEU A 203 -1.75 -0.12 -0.28
C LEU A 203 -1.42 -1.53 -0.77
N LEU A 204 -1.47 -1.78 -2.08
CA LEU A 204 -1.34 -3.15 -2.60
C LEU A 204 0.06 -3.73 -2.38
N ALA A 205 1.14 -2.99 -2.66
CA ALA A 205 2.48 -3.53 -2.43
C ALA A 205 2.71 -3.85 -0.95
N ALA A 206 2.30 -2.96 -0.04
CA ALA A 206 2.40 -3.16 1.40
C ALA A 206 1.63 -4.42 1.87
N ASP A 207 0.38 -4.58 1.42
CA ASP A 207 -0.46 -5.73 1.77
C ASP A 207 0.10 -7.05 1.21
N PHE A 208 0.57 -7.03 -0.04
CA PHE A 208 1.10 -8.22 -0.68
C PHE A 208 2.47 -8.63 -0.12
N MET A 209 3.31 -7.67 0.29
CA MET A 209 4.61 -7.94 0.93
C MET A 209 4.52 -8.33 2.40
N ASN A 210 3.33 -8.27 3.01
CA ASN A 210 3.12 -8.69 4.39
C ASN A 210 3.58 -10.16 4.62
N PRO A 211 4.37 -10.45 5.68
CA PRO A 211 4.84 -11.81 5.96
C PRO A 211 3.74 -12.88 6.03
N ARG A 212 2.54 -12.52 6.49
CA ARG A 212 1.37 -13.42 6.54
C ARG A 212 0.89 -13.80 5.13
N MET A 213 0.87 -12.83 4.21
CA MET A 213 0.51 -13.04 2.81
C MET A 213 1.56 -13.90 2.11
N GLN A 214 2.84 -13.62 2.36
CA GLN A 214 3.98 -14.32 1.75
C GLN A 214 4.08 -15.79 2.20
N LYS A 215 3.69 -16.11 3.44
CA LYS A 215 3.76 -17.47 3.99
C LYS A 215 2.63 -18.38 3.46
N SER A 216 1.48 -17.83 3.09
CA SER A 216 0.29 -18.60 2.72
C SER A 216 -0.04 -18.48 1.23
N GLY A 217 0.22 -19.57 0.48
CA GLY A 217 -0.09 -19.62 -0.95
C GLY A 217 -1.58 -19.46 -1.26
N SER A 218 -2.46 -20.05 -0.42
CA SER A 218 -3.92 -19.92 -0.60
C SER A 218 -4.41 -18.50 -0.33
N LEU A 219 -3.85 -17.82 0.67
CA LEU A 219 -4.22 -16.43 0.98
C LEU A 219 -3.78 -15.50 -0.16
N ARG A 220 -2.56 -15.67 -0.66
CA ARG A 220 -2.05 -14.91 -1.80
C ARG A 220 -2.86 -15.15 -3.08
N LEU A 221 -3.26 -16.38 -3.37
CA LEU A 221 -4.10 -16.67 -4.53
C LEU A 221 -5.48 -16.02 -4.37
N GLY A 222 -6.10 -16.14 -3.19
CA GLY A 222 -7.38 -15.49 -2.88
C GLY A 222 -7.32 -13.96 -3.02
N ALA A 223 -6.27 -13.33 -2.48
CA ALA A 223 -6.06 -11.88 -2.59
C ALA A 223 -5.88 -11.43 -4.06
N ASN A 224 -5.12 -12.18 -4.86
CA ASN A 224 -4.95 -11.91 -6.29
C ASN A 224 -6.27 -12.04 -7.07
N LEU A 225 -7.05 -13.08 -6.79
CA LEU A 225 -8.37 -13.27 -7.42
C LEU A 225 -9.32 -12.13 -7.05
N SER A 226 -9.37 -11.73 -5.78
CA SER A 226 -10.17 -10.58 -5.33
C SER A 226 -9.71 -9.26 -5.96
N LEU A 227 -8.40 -9.07 -6.12
CA LEU A 227 -7.83 -7.89 -6.77
C LEU A 227 -8.24 -7.83 -8.25
N LEU A 228 -8.10 -8.94 -8.98
CA LEU A 228 -8.51 -9.03 -10.39
C LEU A 228 -10.03 -8.88 -10.56
N LEU A 229 -10.81 -9.43 -9.64
CA LEU A 229 -12.26 -9.27 -9.61
C LEU A 229 -12.65 -7.80 -9.41
N GLY A 230 -12.04 -7.12 -8.43
CA GLY A 230 -12.27 -5.69 -8.18
C GLY A 230 -11.92 -4.82 -9.40
N ALA A 231 -10.75 -5.05 -10.00
CA ALA A 231 -10.35 -4.36 -11.23
C ALA A 231 -11.30 -4.64 -12.41
N GLY A 232 -11.76 -5.89 -12.55
CA GLY A 232 -12.76 -6.27 -13.53
C GLY A 232 -14.10 -5.56 -13.31
N CYS A 233 -14.60 -5.52 -12.07
CA CYS A 233 -15.83 -4.81 -11.72
C CYS A 233 -15.73 -3.31 -12.05
N MET A 234 -14.63 -2.65 -11.68
CA MET A 234 -14.42 -1.24 -12.00
C MET A 234 -14.32 -0.99 -13.51
N SER A 235 -13.69 -1.89 -14.26
CA SER A 235 -13.66 -1.80 -15.73
C SER A 235 -15.03 -1.97 -16.37
N LEU A 236 -15.89 -2.82 -15.81
CA LEU A 236 -17.26 -3.01 -16.31
C LEU A 236 -18.13 -1.77 -16.03
N LEU A 237 -18.00 -1.17 -14.85
CA LEU A 237 -18.68 0.09 -14.52
C LEU A 237 -18.26 1.20 -15.50
N ALA A 238 -16.97 1.31 -15.80
CA ALA A 238 -16.46 2.31 -16.75
C ALA A 238 -16.94 2.09 -18.19
N LYS A 239 -17.21 0.85 -18.62
CA LYS A 239 -17.77 0.57 -19.95
C LYS A 239 -19.27 0.87 -20.04
N TRP A 240 -19.95 0.82 -18.89
CA TRP A 240 -21.40 0.96 -18.82
C TRP A 240 -21.85 2.40 -18.55
N ALA A 241 -20.99 3.20 -17.91
CA ALA A 241 -21.09 4.64 -17.75
C ALA A 241 -20.94 5.39 -19.09
#